data_AF-U7QSR3-F1
#
_entry.id   AF-U7QSR3-F1
#
_cell.length_a   1.000
_cell.length_b   1.000
_cell.length_c   1.000
_cell.angle_alpha   90.00
_cell.angle_beta   90.00
_cell.angle_gamma   90.00
#
_symmetry.space_group_name_H-M   'P 1'
#
loop_
_entity.id
_entity.type
_entity.pdbx_description
1 polymer ?
#
loop_
_entity_poly.entity_id
_entity_poly.type
_entity_poly.pdbx_seq_one_letter_code
_entity_poly.pdbx_strand_id
1 'polypeptide(L)'
;MSQKNDFKAFSISNNANVVSQRLYEESKDLLTGFPPNDVPTHLLNKALRQSSTISSVLADFIAEQSGEDVLDDGNVAKLTAQLNRALEQKTTTKVPDASLTQKGVVQLTDVVGNSNTLTATQKLVSDVNDNANNRLVKTQNGADIPNKSEFIKNLGLGEGSTLPVGVPVPYPLATPPTGWLKCNGAKFDKAAYPALASVFSSGQLPDLRGEFIRGWDDERGVDSRRSLLSTQADDFKSHNYYFERTWGLKGFDPTAGSFPVSADIHGSIINHRSIDTNSVGGAETRPRNVAFNYIVRAA
;
A
#
# COMPACT_ATOMS: atom_id res chain seq x y z
N MET A 1 -52.79 36.47 -3.16
CA MET A 1 -53.82 37.23 -2.42
C MET A 1 -53.19 37.64 -1.10
N SER A 2 -53.35 38.89 -0.66
CA SER A 2 -52.87 39.32 0.65
C SER A 2 -53.68 38.62 1.73
N GLN A 3 -53.03 37.95 2.66
CA GLN A 3 -53.68 37.35 3.82
C GLN A 3 -54.32 38.43 4.70
N LYS A 4 -55.44 38.09 5.34
CA LYS A 4 -56.20 38.99 6.21
C LYS A 4 -55.69 38.88 7.64
N ASN A 5 -55.44 40.04 8.26
CA ASN A 5 -55.18 40.17 9.70
C ASN A 5 -56.31 41.00 10.34
N ASP A 6 -57.05 40.46 11.28
CA ASP A 6 -58.13 41.17 11.99
C ASP A 6 -57.68 41.92 13.25
N PHE A 7 -56.49 41.62 13.79
CA PHE A 7 -55.90 42.35 14.91
C PHE A 7 -55.30 43.66 14.42
N LYS A 8 -55.97 44.79 14.69
CA LYS A 8 -55.57 46.11 14.18
C LYS A 8 -54.91 46.98 15.24
N ALA A 9 -53.90 47.74 14.84
CA ALA A 9 -53.29 48.75 15.69
C ALA A 9 -54.27 49.91 15.96
N PHE A 10 -54.44 50.26 17.23
CA PHE A 10 -55.34 51.33 17.67
C PHE A 10 -54.62 52.69 17.70
N SER A 11 -55.28 53.74 17.18
CA SER A 11 -54.88 55.15 17.38
C SER A 11 -53.43 55.48 16.96
N ILE A 12 -53.04 55.03 15.76
CA ILE A 12 -51.67 55.19 15.23
C ILE A 12 -51.38 56.56 14.59
N SER A 13 -52.40 57.37 14.34
CA SER A 13 -52.28 58.69 13.69
C SER A 13 -51.53 59.72 14.55
N ASN A 14 -50.92 60.71 13.92
CA ASN A 14 -50.15 61.77 14.59
C ASN A 14 -50.97 62.61 15.59
N ASN A 15 -52.28 62.74 15.38
CA ASN A 15 -53.21 63.47 16.25
C ASN A 15 -54.09 62.55 17.12
N ALA A 16 -53.62 61.34 17.38
CA ALA A 16 -54.30 60.40 18.26
C ALA A 16 -54.44 60.96 19.68
N ASN A 17 -55.59 60.75 20.33
CA ASN A 17 -55.84 61.12 21.73
C ASN A 17 -55.05 60.19 22.67
N VAL A 18 -53.73 60.30 22.67
CA VAL A 18 -52.78 59.42 23.33
C VAL A 18 -51.70 60.28 23.98
N VAL A 19 -51.35 60.00 25.24
CA VAL A 19 -50.30 60.74 25.94
C VAL A 19 -48.92 60.52 25.31
N SER A 20 -48.03 61.51 25.44
CA SER A 20 -46.64 61.38 25.00
C SER A 20 -45.93 60.23 25.73
N GLN A 21 -44.89 59.65 25.11
CA GLN A 21 -44.13 58.56 25.75
C GLN A 21 -43.53 58.99 27.09
N ARG A 22 -42.94 60.18 27.14
CA ARG A 22 -42.35 60.75 28.36
C ARG A 22 -43.36 60.83 29.51
N LEU A 23 -44.53 61.43 29.26
CA LEU A 23 -45.55 61.60 30.30
C LEU A 23 -46.17 60.25 30.74
N TYR A 24 -46.19 59.25 29.83
CA TYR A 24 -46.62 57.89 30.17
C TYR A 24 -45.63 57.20 31.12
N GLU A 25 -44.33 57.32 30.85
CA GLU A 25 -43.26 56.75 31.68
C GLU A 25 -43.16 57.43 33.06
N GLU A 26 -43.53 58.71 33.15
CA GLU A 26 -43.59 59.47 34.41
C GLU A 26 -44.83 59.11 35.27
N SER A 27 -45.81 58.37 34.73
CA SER A 27 -47.03 58.00 35.47
C SER A 27 -46.78 56.89 36.49
N LYS A 28 -47.24 57.08 37.73
CA LYS A 28 -47.19 56.06 38.79
C LYS A 28 -48.10 54.86 38.47
N ASP A 29 -49.17 55.09 37.72
CA ASP A 29 -50.15 54.05 37.34
C ASP A 29 -49.53 52.96 36.45
N LEU A 30 -48.38 53.22 35.83
CA LEU A 30 -47.65 52.19 35.09
C LEU A 30 -47.17 51.04 35.99
N LEU A 31 -46.88 51.34 37.27
CA LEU A 31 -46.43 50.35 38.25
C LEU A 31 -47.58 49.75 39.04
N THR A 32 -48.60 50.55 39.37
CA THR A 32 -49.68 50.17 40.29
C THR A 32 -51.00 49.86 39.61
N GLY A 33 -51.10 50.06 38.30
CA GLY A 33 -52.35 49.97 37.54
C GLY A 33 -53.18 51.26 37.62
N PHE A 34 -54.18 51.37 36.74
CA PHE A 34 -55.09 52.52 36.71
C PHE A 34 -56.04 52.53 37.92
N PRO A 35 -56.38 53.71 38.46
CA PRO A 35 -57.35 53.82 39.57
C PRO A 35 -58.76 53.39 39.11
N PRO A 36 -59.58 52.81 40.01
CA PRO A 36 -60.83 52.15 39.64
C PRO A 36 -61.91 53.06 39.04
N ASN A 37 -61.90 54.37 39.35
CA ASN A 37 -63.00 55.29 39.00
C ASN A 37 -62.55 56.54 38.22
N ASP A 38 -61.27 56.72 37.90
CA ASP A 38 -60.78 57.95 37.26
C ASP A 38 -59.54 57.72 36.38
N VAL A 39 -59.74 57.08 35.22
CA VAL A 39 -58.66 56.84 34.26
C VAL A 39 -58.70 57.89 33.16
N PRO A 40 -57.69 58.77 33.03
CA PRO A 40 -57.64 59.72 31.93
C PRO A 40 -57.63 58.98 30.59
N THR A 41 -58.54 59.33 29.69
CA THR A 41 -58.72 58.62 28.41
C THR A 41 -57.44 58.58 27.55
N HIS A 42 -56.63 59.64 27.59
CA HIS A 42 -55.35 59.68 26.88
C HIS A 42 -54.30 58.70 27.42
N LEU A 43 -54.38 58.35 28.72
CA LEU A 43 -53.53 57.39 29.39
C LEU A 43 -53.99 55.95 29.07
N LEU A 44 -55.30 55.70 29.14
CA LEU A 44 -55.90 54.43 28.71
C LEU A 44 -55.61 54.14 27.23
N ASN A 45 -55.80 55.14 26.36
CA ASN A 45 -55.51 55.01 24.93
C ASN A 45 -54.04 54.72 24.64
N LYS A 46 -53.11 55.15 25.49
CA LYS A 46 -51.69 54.82 25.36
C LYS A 46 -51.42 53.34 25.60
N ALA A 47 -51.98 52.79 26.67
CA ALA A 47 -51.88 51.36 26.96
C ALA A 47 -52.52 50.51 25.84
N LEU A 48 -53.73 50.88 25.40
CA LEU A 48 -54.43 50.22 24.29
C LEU A 48 -53.65 50.33 22.96
N ARG A 49 -53.07 51.49 22.66
CA ARG A 49 -52.23 51.67 21.47
C ARG A 49 -51.00 50.77 21.53
N GLN A 50 -50.27 50.71 22.64
CA GLN A 50 -49.08 49.88 22.77
C GLN A 50 -49.43 48.38 22.60
N SER A 51 -50.47 47.89 23.27
CA SER A 51 -50.87 46.47 23.19
C SER A 51 -51.38 46.08 21.80
N SER A 52 -52.28 46.88 21.21
CA SER A 52 -52.84 46.62 19.88
C SER A 52 -51.81 46.74 18.76
N THR A 53 -50.82 47.64 18.89
CA THR A 53 -49.73 47.76 17.91
C THR A 53 -48.89 46.48 17.88
N ILE A 54 -48.49 45.96 19.05
CA ILE A 54 -47.74 44.69 19.13
C ILE A 54 -48.59 43.53 18.61
N SER A 55 -49.87 43.48 18.96
CA SER A 55 -50.80 42.44 18.51
C SER A 55 -50.96 42.44 16.98
N SER A 56 -51.11 43.63 16.37
CA SER A 56 -51.20 43.79 14.92
C SER A 56 -49.93 43.34 14.21
N VAL A 57 -48.75 43.73 14.70
CA VAL A 57 -47.45 43.33 14.13
C VAL A 57 -47.26 41.82 14.20
N LEU A 58 -47.61 41.20 15.34
CA LEU A 58 -47.52 39.75 15.50
C LEU A 58 -48.50 39.03 14.57
N ALA A 59 -49.74 39.49 14.47
CA ALA A 59 -50.74 38.88 13.60
C ALA A 59 -50.40 39.04 12.11
N ASP A 60 -49.81 40.16 11.70
CA ASP A 60 -49.26 40.34 10.35
C ASP A 60 -48.12 39.35 10.08
N PHE A 61 -47.19 39.17 11.03
CA PHE A 61 -46.14 38.17 10.93
C PHE A 61 -46.72 36.75 10.80
N ILE A 62 -47.71 36.40 11.62
CA ILE A 62 -48.36 35.09 11.55
C ILE A 62 -49.04 34.90 10.18
N ALA A 63 -49.81 35.88 9.71
CA ALA A 63 -50.54 35.80 8.46
C ALA A 63 -49.59 35.63 7.26
N GLU A 64 -48.53 36.45 7.19
CA GLU A 64 -47.55 36.41 6.11
C GLU A 64 -46.78 35.08 6.09
N GLN A 65 -46.28 34.62 7.24
CA GLN A 65 -45.38 33.47 7.30
C GLN A 65 -46.14 32.13 7.34
N SER A 66 -47.37 32.08 7.86
CA SER A 66 -48.21 30.86 7.81
C SER A 66 -48.93 30.70 6.47
N GLY A 67 -49.16 31.81 5.75
CA GLY A 67 -49.92 31.84 4.51
C GLY A 67 -51.44 31.80 4.71
N GLU A 68 -51.93 31.92 5.94
CA GLU A 68 -53.34 31.83 6.32
C GLU A 68 -53.87 33.16 6.92
N ASP A 69 -55.18 33.35 6.91
CA ASP A 69 -55.82 34.48 7.59
C ASP A 69 -55.76 34.33 9.11
N VAL A 70 -55.56 35.46 9.79
CA VAL A 70 -55.54 35.59 11.25
C VAL A 70 -56.77 36.38 11.69
N LEU A 71 -57.77 35.67 12.20
CA LEU A 71 -59.10 36.21 12.54
C LEU A 71 -59.22 36.49 14.06
N ASP A 72 -59.95 37.54 14.42
CA ASP A 72 -60.30 37.86 15.80
C ASP A 72 -61.62 37.15 16.18
N ASP A 73 -61.57 35.81 16.24
CA ASP A 73 -62.73 34.94 16.51
C ASP A 73 -62.65 34.22 17.87
N GLY A 74 -61.63 34.54 18.67
CA GLY A 74 -61.37 33.92 19.97
C GLY A 74 -60.77 32.51 19.90
N ASN A 75 -60.42 31.99 18.71
CA ASN A 75 -59.86 30.66 18.55
C ASN A 75 -58.34 30.62 18.85
N VAL A 76 -58.01 30.60 20.14
CA VAL A 76 -56.62 30.57 20.63
C VAL A 76 -55.83 29.37 20.11
N ALA A 77 -56.47 28.20 19.98
CA ALA A 77 -55.80 26.99 19.49
C ALA A 77 -55.34 27.13 18.04
N LYS A 78 -56.18 27.69 17.17
CA LYS A 78 -55.82 27.98 15.78
C LYS A 78 -54.71 29.03 15.71
N LEU A 79 -54.84 30.14 16.43
CA LEU A 79 -53.83 31.19 16.46
C LEU A 79 -52.45 30.66 16.93
N THR A 80 -52.44 29.77 17.93
CA THR A 80 -51.22 29.12 18.42
C THR A 80 -50.59 28.22 17.35
N ALA A 81 -51.39 27.42 16.65
CA ALA A 81 -50.90 26.57 15.57
C ALA A 81 -50.33 27.42 14.41
N GLN A 82 -50.99 28.52 14.06
CA GLN A 82 -50.52 29.44 13.03
C GLN A 82 -49.21 30.13 13.42
N LEU A 83 -49.06 30.54 14.69
CA LEU A 83 -47.81 31.10 15.20
C LEU A 83 -46.65 30.10 15.13
N ASN A 84 -46.86 28.85 15.57
CA ASN A 84 -45.83 27.81 15.48
C ASN A 84 -45.41 27.58 14.03
N ARG A 85 -46.38 27.48 13.11
CA ARG A 85 -46.11 27.34 11.68
C ARG A 85 -45.33 28.52 11.11
N ALA A 86 -45.70 29.75 11.48
CA ALA A 86 -45.00 30.97 11.07
C ALA A 86 -43.53 30.96 11.52
N LEU A 87 -43.26 30.50 12.75
CA LEU A 87 -41.89 30.36 13.28
C LEU A 87 -41.10 29.28 12.54
N GLU A 88 -41.68 28.10 12.32
CA GLU A 88 -41.04 26.99 11.58
C GLU A 88 -40.69 27.37 10.14
N GLN A 89 -41.61 28.03 9.43
CA GLN A 89 -41.38 28.53 8.08
C GLN A 89 -40.26 29.57 8.05
N LYS A 90 -40.23 30.48 9.04
CA LYS A 90 -39.18 31.50 9.13
C LYS A 90 -37.80 30.91 9.39
N THR A 91 -37.71 29.89 10.23
CA THR A 91 -36.46 29.18 10.52
C THR A 91 -35.96 28.41 9.30
N THR A 92 -36.86 27.70 8.60
CA THR A 92 -36.51 26.87 7.43
C THR A 92 -36.07 27.70 6.23
N THR A 93 -36.69 28.85 5.98
CA THR A 93 -36.35 29.71 4.82
C THR A 93 -35.09 30.54 5.01
N LYS A 94 -34.68 30.82 6.26
CA LYS A 94 -33.51 31.67 6.55
C LYS A 94 -32.24 30.91 6.93
N VAL A 95 -32.35 29.65 7.32
CA VAL A 95 -31.18 28.82 7.66
C VAL A 95 -31.04 27.73 6.61
N PRO A 96 -30.30 28.00 5.52
CA PRO A 96 -30.08 27.01 4.47
C PRO A 96 -29.22 25.86 4.98
N ASP A 97 -29.20 24.75 4.25
CA ASP A 97 -28.19 23.71 4.45
C ASP A 97 -26.79 24.25 4.13
N ALA A 98 -25.78 23.79 4.87
CA ALA A 98 -24.41 24.18 4.60
C ALA A 98 -23.91 23.53 3.30
N SER A 99 -23.05 24.25 2.59
CA SER A 99 -22.30 23.74 1.44
C SER A 99 -20.85 24.24 1.51
N LEU A 100 -20.03 23.85 0.53
CA LEU A 100 -18.65 24.34 0.43
C LEU A 100 -18.56 25.87 0.25
N THR A 101 -19.65 26.54 -0.14
CA THR A 101 -19.70 27.98 -0.41
C THR A 101 -20.77 28.72 0.39
N GLN A 102 -21.66 28.01 1.09
CA GLN A 102 -22.78 28.57 1.85
C GLN A 102 -22.73 28.09 3.29
N LYS A 103 -22.76 29.03 4.26
CA LYS A 103 -22.93 28.68 5.67
C LYS A 103 -24.36 28.21 5.91
N GLY A 104 -24.56 27.18 6.73
CA GLY A 104 -25.87 26.61 6.98
C GLY A 104 -25.88 25.54 8.07
N VAL A 105 -26.99 24.81 8.19
CA VAL A 105 -27.12 23.64 9.06
C VAL A 105 -26.50 22.39 8.43
N VAL A 106 -26.00 21.48 9.26
CA VAL A 106 -25.44 20.20 8.83
C VAL A 106 -26.02 19.07 9.64
N GLN A 107 -26.14 17.90 9.03
CA GLN A 107 -26.37 16.65 9.75
C GLN A 107 -25.02 15.97 10.02
N LEU A 108 -24.78 15.58 11.28
CA LEU A 108 -23.53 14.95 11.69
C LEU A 108 -23.55 13.43 11.46
N THR A 109 -22.37 12.84 11.24
CA THR A 109 -22.17 11.39 11.16
C THR A 109 -20.97 10.93 11.99
N ASP A 110 -21.11 9.76 12.59
CA ASP A 110 -20.08 9.00 13.29
C ASP A 110 -19.69 7.70 12.54
N VAL A 111 -20.23 7.50 11.35
CA VAL A 111 -19.91 6.35 10.48
C VAL A 111 -19.18 6.81 9.21
N VAL A 112 -18.19 6.01 8.79
CA VAL A 112 -17.49 6.17 7.51
C VAL A 112 -18.44 5.77 6.37
N GLY A 113 -18.45 6.54 5.29
CA GLY A 113 -19.24 6.25 4.09
C GLY A 113 -18.92 7.23 2.96
N ASN A 114 -19.72 7.19 1.89
CA ASN A 114 -19.59 8.05 0.70
C ASN A 114 -20.69 9.13 0.66
N SER A 115 -20.94 9.82 1.78
CA SER A 115 -21.92 10.91 1.81
C SER A 115 -21.26 12.26 1.50
N ASN A 116 -21.95 13.05 0.67
CA ASN A 116 -21.58 14.45 0.39
C ASN A 116 -22.47 15.45 1.16
N THR A 117 -23.40 14.97 2.00
CA THR A 117 -24.35 15.80 2.76
C THR A 117 -24.16 15.71 4.27
N LEU A 118 -23.46 14.68 4.76
CA LEU A 118 -23.18 14.49 6.17
C LEU A 118 -21.81 15.07 6.54
N THR A 119 -21.74 15.77 7.67
CA THR A 119 -20.47 16.29 8.21
C THR A 119 -19.90 15.32 9.23
N ALA A 120 -18.62 14.97 9.10
CA ALA A 120 -17.95 14.07 10.03
C ALA A 120 -17.84 14.70 11.42
N THR A 121 -18.19 13.93 12.45
CA THR A 121 -17.92 14.32 13.85
C THR A 121 -16.42 14.31 14.14
N GLN A 122 -15.99 15.08 15.16
CA GLN A 122 -14.60 15.03 15.63
C GLN A 122 -14.18 13.62 16.02
N LYS A 123 -15.07 12.85 16.67
CA LYS A 123 -14.83 11.46 17.02
C LYS A 123 -14.50 10.60 15.80
N LEU A 124 -15.31 10.69 14.73
CA LEU A 124 -15.06 9.96 13.49
C LEU A 124 -13.70 10.32 12.88
N VAL A 125 -13.35 11.61 12.85
CA VAL A 125 -12.05 12.07 12.34
C VAL A 125 -10.90 11.51 13.17
N SER A 126 -11.02 11.49 14.50
CA SER A 126 -10.04 10.88 15.41
C SER A 126 -9.91 9.37 15.18
N ASP A 127 -11.02 8.63 15.12
CA ASP A 127 -11.00 7.18 14.91
C ASP A 127 -10.34 6.81 13.57
N VAL A 128 -10.60 7.58 12.50
CA VAL A 128 -9.96 7.38 11.19
C VAL A 128 -8.46 7.68 11.25
N ASN A 129 -8.07 8.76 11.92
CA ASN A 129 -6.66 9.12 12.10
C ASN A 129 -5.90 8.06 12.91
N ASP A 130 -6.49 7.56 13.99
CA ASP A 130 -5.91 6.51 14.82
C ASP A 130 -5.78 5.20 14.05
N ASN A 131 -6.80 4.86 13.25
CA ASN A 131 -6.74 3.71 12.36
C ASN A 131 -5.57 3.82 11.37
N ALA A 132 -5.36 5.00 10.75
CA ALA A 132 -4.27 5.24 9.82
C ALA A 132 -2.89 5.17 10.49
N ASN A 133 -2.72 5.80 11.65
CA ASN A 133 -1.44 5.81 12.39
C ASN A 133 -1.04 4.42 12.92
N ASN A 134 -2.00 3.50 13.05
CA ASN A 134 -1.76 2.13 13.51
C ASN A 134 -1.54 1.12 12.37
N ARG A 135 -1.45 1.53 11.10
CA ARG A 135 -1.08 0.64 9.98
C ARG A 135 0.39 0.77 9.63
N LEU A 136 1.09 -0.35 9.52
CA LEU A 136 2.52 -0.46 9.21
C LEU A 136 3.37 0.37 10.17
N VAL A 137 3.13 0.19 11.46
CA VAL A 137 3.80 0.98 12.49
C VAL A 137 5.30 0.66 12.50
N LYS A 138 6.14 1.68 12.29
CA LYS A 138 7.60 1.53 12.15
C LYS A 138 8.25 0.77 13.32
N THR A 139 7.83 1.07 14.54
CA THR A 139 8.38 0.43 15.76
C THR A 139 7.99 -1.05 15.88
N GLN A 140 6.95 -1.50 15.17
CA GLN A 140 6.51 -2.89 15.15
C GLN A 140 7.24 -3.73 14.09
N ASN A 141 8.01 -3.12 13.17
CA ASN A 141 8.76 -3.82 12.13
C ASN A 141 7.93 -4.88 11.38
N GLY A 142 6.68 -4.55 11.04
CA GLY A 142 5.77 -5.43 10.31
C GLY A 142 5.11 -6.52 11.15
N ALA A 143 5.24 -6.51 12.49
CA ALA A 143 4.51 -7.43 13.37
C ALA A 143 2.98 -7.32 13.19
N ASP A 144 2.51 -6.10 12.90
CA ASP A 144 1.12 -5.73 12.63
C ASP A 144 0.57 -6.19 11.27
N ILE A 145 1.41 -6.80 10.43
CA ILE A 145 0.98 -7.40 9.16
C ILE A 145 0.32 -8.77 9.45
N PRO A 146 -0.98 -8.96 9.14
CA PRO A 146 -1.70 -10.20 9.46
C PRO A 146 -1.18 -11.39 8.66
N ASN A 147 -0.92 -11.23 7.35
CA ASN A 147 -0.38 -12.27 6.48
C ASN A 147 0.97 -11.83 5.90
N LYS A 148 2.04 -12.08 6.65
CA LYS A 148 3.41 -11.73 6.26
C LYS A 148 3.85 -12.45 4.98
N SER A 149 3.42 -13.70 4.77
CA SER A 149 3.78 -14.48 3.58
C SER A 149 3.20 -13.85 2.30
N GLU A 150 1.91 -13.51 2.30
CA GLU A 150 1.28 -12.86 1.15
C GLU A 150 1.84 -11.46 0.93
N PHE A 151 2.16 -10.72 2.00
CA PHE A 151 2.83 -9.43 1.90
C PHE A 151 4.18 -9.53 1.19
N ILE A 152 5.04 -10.46 1.61
CA ILE A 152 6.35 -10.71 0.99
C ILE A 152 6.18 -11.14 -0.48
N LYS A 153 5.20 -11.98 -0.79
CA LYS A 153 4.87 -12.38 -2.17
C LYS A 153 4.44 -11.20 -3.04
N ASN A 154 3.57 -10.32 -2.54
CA ASN A 154 3.12 -9.12 -3.26
C ASN A 154 4.25 -8.11 -3.50
N LEU A 155 5.29 -8.12 -2.66
CA LEU A 155 6.52 -7.38 -2.87
C LEU A 155 7.48 -8.04 -3.88
N GLY A 156 7.17 -9.24 -4.38
CA GLY A 156 8.07 -10.02 -5.23
C GLY A 156 9.26 -10.63 -4.47
N LEU A 157 9.17 -10.69 -3.14
CA LEU A 157 10.20 -11.24 -2.25
C LEU A 157 9.88 -12.68 -1.81
N GLY A 158 8.73 -13.22 -2.25
CA GLY A 158 8.08 -14.45 -1.74
C GLY A 158 8.86 -15.75 -1.88
N GLU A 159 9.93 -15.75 -2.68
CA GLU A 159 10.85 -16.87 -2.81
C GLU A 159 12.30 -16.51 -2.47
N GLY A 160 12.59 -15.35 -1.89
CA GLY A 160 13.90 -15.06 -1.26
C GLY A 160 15.14 -15.46 -2.09
N SER A 161 15.38 -14.78 -3.21
CA SER A 161 16.69 -14.55 -3.87
C SER A 161 16.43 -14.32 -5.36
N THR A 162 17.16 -13.38 -5.97
CA THR A 162 17.23 -13.23 -7.43
C THR A 162 17.75 -14.48 -8.15
N LEU A 163 18.24 -15.47 -7.41
CA LEU A 163 18.72 -16.75 -7.92
C LEU A 163 17.61 -17.81 -7.88
N PRO A 164 17.24 -18.41 -9.02
CA PRO A 164 16.30 -19.53 -9.08
C PRO A 164 16.72 -20.71 -8.20
N VAL A 165 15.74 -21.46 -7.69
CA VAL A 165 15.97 -22.74 -6.99
C VAL A 165 16.78 -23.68 -7.88
N GLY A 166 17.73 -24.41 -7.29
CA GLY A 166 18.50 -25.44 -7.99
C GLY A 166 19.74 -24.95 -8.75
N VAL A 167 20.01 -23.64 -8.80
CA VAL A 167 21.26 -23.09 -9.36
C VAL A 167 22.44 -23.40 -8.43
N PRO A 168 23.48 -24.13 -8.88
CA PRO A 168 24.68 -24.36 -8.08
C PRO A 168 25.50 -23.07 -7.96
N VAL A 169 25.81 -22.66 -6.73
CA VAL A 169 26.60 -21.46 -6.43
C VAL A 169 27.87 -21.84 -5.65
N PRO A 170 29.05 -21.31 -6.00
CA PRO A 170 30.25 -21.45 -5.19
C PRO A 170 30.09 -20.81 -3.81
N TYR A 171 30.36 -21.57 -2.76
CA TYR A 171 30.25 -21.14 -1.37
C TYR A 171 31.54 -21.47 -0.60
N PRO A 172 32.12 -20.49 0.14
CA PRO A 172 33.47 -20.63 0.67
C PRO A 172 33.56 -21.50 1.93
N LEU A 173 32.44 -21.82 2.60
CA LEU A 173 32.46 -22.57 3.86
C LEU A 173 32.04 -24.02 3.66
N ALA A 174 32.58 -24.88 4.53
CA ALA A 174 32.26 -26.30 4.58
C ALA A 174 30.78 -26.58 4.87
N THR A 175 30.09 -25.72 5.61
CA THR A 175 28.70 -25.92 6.02
C THR A 175 27.80 -24.88 5.36
N PRO A 176 26.80 -25.27 4.54
CA PRO A 176 25.90 -24.33 3.89
C PRO A 176 25.06 -23.56 4.93
N PRO A 177 24.58 -22.35 4.59
CA PRO A 177 23.62 -21.64 5.42
C PRO A 177 22.28 -22.39 5.45
N THR A 178 21.47 -22.10 6.48
CA THR A 178 20.12 -22.68 6.61
C THR A 178 19.30 -22.45 5.34
N GLY A 179 18.62 -23.49 4.86
CA GLY A 179 17.84 -23.45 3.61
C GLY A 179 18.65 -23.74 2.35
N TRP A 180 19.94 -24.11 2.46
CA TRP A 180 20.79 -24.51 1.34
C TRP A 180 21.33 -25.91 1.52
N LEU A 181 21.52 -26.62 0.41
CA LEU A 181 22.02 -28.00 0.37
C LEU A 181 23.30 -28.09 -0.46
N LYS A 182 24.19 -29.02 -0.11
CA LYS A 182 25.44 -29.26 -0.87
C LYS A 182 25.16 -30.10 -2.11
N CYS A 183 25.81 -29.77 -3.22
CA CYS A 183 25.89 -30.63 -4.40
C CYS A 183 26.95 -31.73 -4.19
N ASN A 184 26.65 -32.69 -3.31
CA ASN A 184 27.54 -33.80 -2.95
C ASN A 184 26.94 -35.18 -3.24
N GLY A 185 25.98 -35.26 -4.18
CA GLY A 185 25.30 -36.52 -4.51
C GLY A 185 24.20 -36.92 -3.51
N ALA A 186 23.91 -36.13 -2.48
CA ALA A 186 22.91 -36.48 -1.48
C ALA A 186 21.48 -36.50 -2.04
N LYS A 187 20.66 -37.42 -1.51
CA LYS A 187 19.21 -37.40 -1.70
C LYS A 187 18.59 -36.30 -0.85
N PHE A 188 17.49 -35.73 -1.32
CA PHE A 188 16.70 -34.75 -0.57
C PHE A 188 15.22 -35.15 -0.53
N ASP A 189 14.51 -34.64 0.47
CA ASP A 189 13.07 -34.87 0.60
C ASP A 189 12.30 -33.98 -0.39
N LYS A 190 11.67 -34.63 -1.39
CA LYS A 190 10.88 -33.96 -2.42
C LYS A 190 9.60 -33.31 -1.88
N ALA A 191 9.05 -33.85 -0.80
CA ALA A 191 7.85 -33.28 -0.16
C ALA A 191 8.20 -32.02 0.64
N ALA A 192 9.38 -32.02 1.28
CA ALA A 192 9.89 -30.85 1.98
C ALA A 192 10.36 -29.74 1.02
N TYR A 193 10.90 -30.11 -0.16
CA TYR A 193 11.48 -29.19 -1.13
C TYR A 193 10.87 -29.35 -2.54
N PRO A 194 9.58 -29.00 -2.74
CA PRO A 194 8.88 -29.21 -4.01
C PRO A 194 9.45 -28.38 -5.17
N ALA A 195 9.90 -27.15 -4.90
CA ALA A 195 10.55 -26.30 -5.91
C ALA A 195 11.92 -26.85 -6.34
N LEU A 196 12.66 -27.49 -5.44
CA LEU A 196 13.91 -28.17 -5.80
C LEU A 196 13.63 -29.47 -6.57
N ALA A 197 12.54 -30.16 -6.23
CA ALA A 197 12.08 -31.37 -6.91
C ALA A 197 11.61 -31.12 -8.35
N SER A 198 11.19 -29.90 -8.71
CA SER A 198 10.87 -29.56 -10.10
C SER A 198 12.13 -29.41 -10.96
N VAL A 199 13.27 -29.04 -10.35
CA VAL A 199 14.58 -28.92 -11.03
C VAL A 199 15.33 -30.26 -11.04
N PHE A 200 15.43 -30.93 -9.89
CA PHE A 200 16.07 -32.24 -9.73
C PHE A 200 15.03 -33.33 -9.45
N SER A 201 14.34 -33.78 -10.51
CA SER A 201 13.20 -34.70 -10.42
C SER A 201 13.52 -36.06 -9.80
N SER A 202 14.78 -36.50 -9.85
CA SER A 202 15.28 -37.72 -9.21
C SER A 202 15.24 -37.68 -7.68
N GLY A 203 15.11 -36.49 -7.08
CA GLY A 203 15.26 -36.32 -5.62
C GLY A 203 16.71 -36.45 -5.15
N GLN A 204 17.68 -36.29 -6.05
CA GLN A 204 19.11 -36.37 -5.76
C GLN A 204 19.84 -35.18 -6.38
N LEU A 205 20.74 -34.58 -5.60
CA LEU A 205 21.60 -33.50 -6.07
C LEU A 205 22.78 -34.07 -6.88
N PRO A 206 23.32 -33.32 -7.85
CA PRO A 206 24.57 -33.71 -8.51
C PRO A 206 25.71 -33.75 -7.48
N ASP A 207 26.69 -34.63 -7.72
CA ASP A 207 27.96 -34.58 -7.01
C ASP A 207 28.94 -33.72 -7.81
N LEU A 208 29.16 -32.49 -7.36
CA LEU A 208 30.02 -31.52 -8.05
C LEU A 208 31.38 -31.35 -7.37
N ARG A 209 31.73 -32.26 -6.46
CA ARG A 209 33.02 -32.21 -5.75
C ARG A 209 34.14 -32.58 -6.71
N GLY A 210 34.98 -31.61 -7.04
CA GLY A 210 36.11 -31.80 -7.96
C GLY A 210 35.72 -31.66 -9.43
N GLU A 211 34.46 -31.37 -9.75
CA GLU A 211 33.98 -31.25 -11.12
C GLU A 211 34.11 -29.82 -11.65
N PHE A 212 34.43 -29.69 -12.95
CA PHE A 212 34.28 -28.44 -13.68
C PHE A 212 32.93 -28.41 -14.40
N ILE A 213 32.14 -27.36 -14.15
CA ILE A 213 30.86 -27.17 -14.85
C ILE A 213 31.14 -26.59 -16.25
N ARG A 214 30.65 -27.28 -17.28
CA ARG A 214 30.70 -26.83 -18.68
C ARG A 214 29.30 -26.54 -19.21
N GLY A 215 29.21 -25.65 -20.20
CA GLY A 215 27.97 -25.43 -20.94
C GLY A 215 27.51 -26.70 -21.65
N TRP A 216 26.21 -26.97 -21.59
CA TRP A 216 25.59 -28.03 -22.39
C TRP A 216 25.57 -27.63 -23.86
N ASP A 217 25.78 -28.58 -24.77
CA ASP A 217 25.89 -28.32 -26.21
C ASP A 217 24.60 -27.73 -26.79
N ASP A 218 23.44 -28.22 -26.31
CA ASP A 218 22.11 -27.77 -26.75
C ASP A 218 22.03 -27.65 -28.29
N GLU A 219 22.43 -28.72 -28.97
CA GLU A 219 22.42 -28.86 -30.44
C GLU A 219 23.42 -27.96 -31.20
N ARG A 220 24.35 -27.28 -30.52
CA ARG A 220 25.37 -26.43 -31.16
C ARG A 220 26.38 -27.21 -32.02
N GLY A 221 26.60 -28.50 -31.79
CA GLY A 221 27.49 -29.32 -32.61
C GLY A 221 28.91 -29.51 -32.07
N VAL A 222 29.24 -28.96 -30.90
CA VAL A 222 30.60 -29.01 -30.31
C VAL A 222 30.76 -30.19 -29.36
N ASP A 223 29.71 -30.55 -28.63
CA ASP A 223 29.70 -31.64 -27.64
C ASP A 223 28.37 -32.43 -27.66
N SER A 224 27.95 -32.82 -28.87
CA SER A 224 26.57 -33.25 -29.15
C SER A 224 26.17 -34.63 -28.61
N ARG A 225 27.10 -35.37 -27.98
CA ARG A 225 26.81 -36.69 -27.38
C ARG A 225 26.44 -36.61 -25.90
N ARG A 226 26.26 -35.40 -25.36
CA ARG A 226 26.11 -35.17 -23.92
C ARG A 226 24.69 -34.75 -23.56
N SER A 227 24.20 -35.30 -22.46
CA SER A 227 22.97 -34.85 -21.80
C SER A 227 23.29 -33.92 -20.63
N LEU A 228 22.33 -33.11 -20.21
CA LEU A 228 22.41 -32.35 -18.96
C LEU A 228 22.77 -33.28 -17.79
N LEU A 229 23.64 -32.78 -16.90
CA LEU A 229 24.13 -33.47 -15.68
C LEU A 229 24.91 -34.78 -15.91
N SER A 230 25.27 -35.13 -17.14
CA SER A 230 26.18 -36.26 -17.40
C SER A 230 27.61 -35.94 -16.92
N THR A 231 28.37 -36.94 -16.47
CA THR A 231 29.79 -36.79 -16.07
C THR A 231 30.72 -37.20 -17.21
N GLN A 232 31.91 -36.61 -17.30
CA GLN A 232 32.92 -36.93 -18.31
C GLN A 232 34.27 -37.07 -17.61
N ALA A 233 35.05 -38.09 -17.97
CA ALA A 233 36.43 -38.19 -17.51
C ALA A 233 37.30 -37.11 -18.16
N ASP A 234 38.49 -36.89 -17.60
CA ASP A 234 39.51 -36.09 -18.26
C ASP A 234 39.87 -36.70 -19.62
N ASP A 235 40.16 -35.84 -20.60
CA ASP A 235 40.63 -36.27 -21.91
C ASP A 235 41.60 -35.22 -22.47
N PHE A 236 42.60 -35.72 -23.19
CA PHE A 236 43.56 -34.91 -23.90
C PHE A 236 43.42 -35.14 -25.39
N LYS A 237 43.48 -34.05 -26.17
CA LYS A 237 43.42 -34.17 -27.61
C LYS A 237 44.53 -35.09 -28.11
N SER A 238 44.13 -36.13 -28.86
CA SER A 238 45.07 -37.03 -29.53
C SER A 238 46.04 -36.22 -30.39
N HIS A 239 47.33 -36.52 -30.22
CA HIS A 239 48.41 -35.90 -30.95
C HIS A 239 49.56 -36.91 -31.10
N ASN A 240 50.32 -36.77 -32.18
CA ASN A 240 51.50 -37.58 -32.45
C ASN A 240 52.69 -36.66 -32.75
N TYR A 241 53.87 -37.07 -32.29
CA TYR A 241 55.13 -36.44 -32.68
C TYR A 241 55.85 -37.37 -33.65
N TYR A 242 56.08 -36.88 -34.87
CA TYR A 242 56.76 -37.64 -35.92
C TYR A 242 58.07 -36.95 -36.27
N PHE A 243 59.18 -37.66 -36.08
CA PHE A 243 60.51 -37.20 -36.47
C PHE A 243 60.94 -37.98 -37.72
N GLU A 244 60.87 -37.34 -38.89
CA GLU A 244 61.14 -37.97 -40.20
C GLU A 244 62.58 -38.49 -40.36
N ARG A 245 63.56 -37.78 -39.81
CA ARG A 245 64.98 -38.12 -39.91
C ARG A 245 65.67 -37.76 -38.60
N THR A 246 66.06 -38.77 -37.83
CA THR A 246 66.97 -38.60 -36.69
C THR A 246 68.37 -39.04 -37.09
N TRP A 247 69.38 -38.25 -36.77
CA TRP A 247 70.78 -38.66 -36.88
C TRP A 247 71.06 -39.65 -35.76
N GLY A 248 71.38 -40.90 -36.12
CA GLY A 248 71.64 -41.98 -35.17
C GLY A 248 73.02 -42.60 -35.37
N LEU A 249 73.53 -43.24 -34.32
CA LEU A 249 74.87 -43.84 -34.29
C LEU A 249 75.02 -44.97 -35.31
N LYS A 250 76.17 -45.02 -35.99
CA LYS A 250 76.51 -46.07 -36.98
C LYS A 250 77.15 -47.32 -36.35
N GLY A 251 77.18 -47.41 -35.02
CA GLY A 251 77.81 -48.49 -34.24
C GLY A 251 77.57 -48.33 -32.74
N PHE A 252 78.12 -49.25 -31.93
CA PHE A 252 78.04 -49.19 -30.47
C PHE A 252 78.88 -48.02 -29.93
N ASP A 253 78.23 -47.05 -29.30
CA ASP A 253 78.86 -45.96 -28.55
C ASP A 253 78.59 -46.20 -27.05
N PRO A 254 79.63 -46.48 -26.24
CA PRO A 254 79.48 -46.75 -24.80
C PRO A 254 79.02 -45.54 -23.98
N THR A 255 79.02 -44.34 -24.56
CA THR A 255 78.50 -43.10 -23.95
C THR A 255 77.07 -42.77 -24.37
N ALA A 256 76.54 -43.46 -25.38
CA ALA A 256 75.21 -43.19 -25.90
C ALA A 256 74.11 -43.87 -25.07
N GLY A 257 73.12 -43.08 -24.65
CA GLY A 257 71.90 -43.63 -24.04
C GLY A 257 71.08 -44.46 -25.03
N SER A 258 70.14 -45.28 -24.53
CA SER A 258 69.32 -46.22 -25.32
C SER A 258 68.35 -45.58 -26.34
N PHE A 259 68.37 -44.26 -26.52
CA PHE A 259 67.48 -43.52 -27.43
C PHE A 259 68.31 -42.67 -28.41
N PRO A 260 67.88 -42.57 -29.70
CA PRO A 260 68.60 -41.78 -30.69
C PRO A 260 68.61 -40.30 -30.30
N VAL A 261 69.80 -39.74 -30.08
CA VAL A 261 70.02 -38.29 -29.87
C VAL A 261 70.27 -37.64 -31.23
N SER A 262 69.42 -36.68 -31.61
CA SER A 262 69.44 -36.01 -32.92
C SER A 262 70.60 -35.02 -33.13
N ALA A 263 71.79 -35.30 -32.61
CA ALA A 263 72.93 -34.38 -32.66
C ALA A 263 74.28 -35.12 -32.68
N ASP A 264 74.44 -36.14 -33.53
CA ASP A 264 75.76 -36.69 -33.85
C ASP A 264 76.20 -36.22 -35.25
N ILE A 265 77.26 -35.40 -35.27
CA ILE A 265 77.89 -34.84 -36.49
C ILE A 265 78.44 -35.93 -37.43
N HIS A 266 78.63 -37.16 -36.94
CA HIS A 266 79.14 -38.29 -37.73
C HIS A 266 78.12 -39.45 -37.90
N GLY A 267 76.85 -39.23 -37.54
CA GLY A 267 75.79 -40.24 -37.61
C GLY A 267 75.31 -40.57 -39.04
N SER A 268 74.50 -41.62 -39.17
CA SER A 268 73.76 -41.94 -40.40
C SER A 268 72.24 -41.86 -40.15
N ILE A 269 71.45 -41.63 -41.19
CA ILE A 269 69.98 -41.60 -41.08
C ILE A 269 69.51 -43.02 -40.73
N ILE A 270 68.87 -43.17 -39.58
CA ILE A 270 68.25 -44.44 -39.16
C ILE A 270 66.74 -44.37 -39.34
N ASN A 271 66.14 -45.46 -39.82
CA ASN A 271 64.69 -45.56 -39.96
C ASN A 271 64.05 -45.99 -38.63
N HIS A 272 63.27 -45.06 -38.09
CA HIS A 272 62.15 -45.18 -37.14
C HIS A 272 62.33 -45.93 -35.81
N ARG A 273 62.14 -45.19 -34.72
CA ARG A 273 61.71 -45.70 -33.41
C ARG A 273 60.67 -44.73 -32.84
N SER A 274 59.48 -45.22 -32.44
CA SER A 274 58.55 -44.41 -31.64
C SER A 274 59.26 -44.02 -30.35
N ILE A 275 59.32 -42.73 -30.06
CA ILE A 275 59.81 -42.24 -28.78
C ILE A 275 58.57 -41.85 -27.98
N ASP A 276 58.24 -42.68 -27.00
CA ASP A 276 57.16 -42.38 -26.08
C ASP A 276 57.69 -41.43 -25.00
N THR A 277 56.89 -40.43 -24.63
CA THR A 277 57.19 -39.61 -23.47
C THR A 277 56.96 -40.44 -22.21
N ASN A 278 57.85 -40.29 -21.22
CA ASN A 278 57.61 -40.87 -19.90
C ASN A 278 56.40 -40.19 -19.25
N SER A 279 55.68 -40.93 -18.41
CA SER A 279 54.62 -40.36 -17.57
C SER A 279 55.25 -39.37 -16.58
N VAL A 280 55.11 -38.08 -16.84
CA VAL A 280 55.57 -36.98 -15.99
C VAL A 280 54.39 -36.06 -15.70
N GLY A 281 54.20 -35.65 -14.45
CA GLY A 281 53.08 -34.81 -14.03
C GLY A 281 52.30 -35.36 -12.82
N GLY A 282 51.13 -34.77 -12.56
CA GLY A 282 50.18 -35.24 -11.53
C GLY A 282 49.12 -36.17 -12.10
N ALA A 283 48.21 -36.64 -11.23
CA ALA A 283 47.15 -37.60 -11.58
C ALA A 283 46.08 -37.06 -12.55
N GLU A 284 45.95 -35.73 -12.67
CA GLU A 284 44.94 -35.07 -13.49
C GLU A 284 45.53 -33.78 -14.06
N THR A 285 45.16 -33.44 -15.29
CA THR A 285 45.47 -32.13 -15.86
C THR A 285 44.33 -31.16 -15.64
N ARG A 286 44.62 -30.09 -14.89
CA ARG A 286 43.61 -29.13 -14.44
C ARG A 286 44.14 -27.70 -14.47
N PRO A 287 43.28 -26.70 -14.76
CA PRO A 287 43.62 -25.29 -14.57
C PRO A 287 43.97 -24.99 -13.11
N ARG A 288 44.72 -23.90 -12.87
CA ARG A 288 44.85 -23.33 -11.51
C ARG A 288 43.46 -22.97 -10.99
N ASN A 289 43.08 -23.52 -9.84
CA ASN A 289 41.76 -23.35 -9.26
C ASN A 289 41.83 -23.18 -7.73
N VAL A 290 40.72 -22.74 -7.14
CA VAL A 290 40.50 -22.65 -5.68
C VAL A 290 39.23 -23.44 -5.37
N ALA A 291 39.26 -24.27 -4.33
CA ALA A 291 38.14 -25.14 -3.98
C ALA A 291 37.06 -24.38 -3.19
N PHE A 292 35.84 -24.35 -3.74
CA PHE A 292 34.61 -23.90 -3.08
C PHE A 292 33.63 -25.07 -3.01
N ASN A 293 32.70 -25.05 -2.05
CA ASN A 293 31.55 -25.94 -2.13
C ASN A 293 30.59 -25.44 -3.20
N TYR A 294 29.93 -26.35 -3.91
CA TYR A 294 28.72 -26.01 -4.65
C TYR A 294 27.49 -26.26 -3.77
N ILE A 295 26.64 -25.24 -3.65
CA ILE A 295 25.38 -25.33 -2.89
C ILE A 295 24.20 -24.86 -3.74
N VAL A 296 23.01 -25.39 -3.46
CA VAL A 296 21.74 -24.98 -4.08
C VAL A 296 20.76 -24.53 -3.02
N ARG A 297 19.92 -23.55 -3.36
CA ARG A 297 18.79 -23.15 -2.51
C ARG A 297 17.77 -24.30 -2.47
N ALA A 298 17.25 -24.61 -1.29
CA ALA A 298 16.30 -25.70 -1.09
C ALA A 298 14.83 -25.24 -1.11
N ALA A 299 14.57 -23.98 -0.74
CA ALA A 299 13.26 -23.31 -0.78
C ALA A 299 13.48 -21.85 -1.17
#